data_AF-A0A0F9NT71-F1
#
_entry.id   AF-A0A0F9NT71-F1
#
_cell.length_a   1.000
_cell.length_b   1.000
_cell.length_c   1.000
_cell.angle_alpha   90.00
_cell.angle_beta   90.00
_cell.angle_gamma   90.00
#
_symmetry.space_group_name_H-M   'P 1'
#
loop_
_entity.id
_entity.type
_entity.pdbx_description
1 polymer ?
#
loop_
_entity_poly.entity_id
_entity_poly.type
_entity_poly.pdbx_seq_one_letter_code
_entity_poly.pdbx_strand_id
1 'polypeptide(L)' 'MESWNSGIPASKYIVAHIKRCNLCRNHDRQVSHGVEYTPKKLAVFVKHIRAVKAAIKLALEDEEVLQKL' A
#
# COMPACT_ATOMS: atom_id res chain seq x y z
N MET A 1 15.72 -0.03 7.07
CA MET A 1 14.30 -0.28 6.75
C MET A 1 13.48 0.65 7.61
N GLU A 2 12.91 1.71 7.02
CA GLU A 2 11.99 2.59 7.75
C GLU A 2 10.79 1.75 8.24
N SER A 3 10.49 1.87 9.54
CA SER A 3 9.47 1.05 10.16
C SER A 3 8.10 1.50 9.67
N TRP A 4 7.42 0.63 8.93
CA TRP A 4 5.99 0.76 8.64
C TRP A 4 5.10 0.61 9.91
N ASN A 5 5.70 0.65 11.11
CA ASN A 5 5.06 0.68 12.41
C ASN A 5 4.85 2.13 12.89
N SER A 6 4.21 2.98 12.09
CA SER A 6 3.92 4.36 12.50
C SER A 6 2.87 4.48 13.62
N GLY A 7 2.42 3.38 14.23
CA GLY A 7 1.37 3.36 15.25
C GLY A 7 -0.05 3.66 14.71
N ILE A 8 -0.17 4.01 13.43
CA ILE A 8 -1.46 4.36 12.80
C ILE A 8 -2.21 3.07 12.41
N PRO A 9 -3.51 2.91 12.73
CA PRO A 9 -4.31 1.75 12.33
C PRO A 9 -4.25 1.42 10.82
N ALA A 10 -4.10 2.43 9.95
CA ALA A 10 -3.90 2.26 8.51
C ALA A 10 -2.67 1.43 8.13
N SER A 11 -1.62 1.49 8.95
CA SER A 11 -0.36 0.80 8.68
C SER A 11 -0.52 -0.73 8.63
N LYS A 12 -1.31 -1.34 9.53
CA LYS A 12 -1.57 -2.79 9.51
C LYS A 12 -2.33 -3.23 8.25
N TYR A 13 -3.29 -2.45 7.77
CA TYR A 13 -4.06 -2.76 6.56
C TYR A 13 -3.22 -2.59 5.29
N ILE A 14 -2.36 -1.58 5.25
CA ILE A 14 -1.40 -1.38 4.15
C ILE A 14 -0.43 -2.57 4.09
N VAL A 15 0.13 -2.98 5.23
CA VAL A 15 1.04 -4.13 5.32
C VAL A 15 0.32 -5.43 4.91
N ALA A 16 -0.93 -5.63 5.34
CA ALA A 16 -1.73 -6.78 4.97
C ALA A 16 -2.00 -6.84 3.45
N HIS A 17 -2.32 -5.70 2.83
CA HIS A 17 -2.49 -5.61 1.38
C HIS A 17 -1.19 -5.94 0.64
N ILE A 18 -0.06 -5.32 1.03
CA ILE A 18 1.24 -5.54 0.39
C ILE A 18 1.61 -7.03 0.39
N LYS A 19 1.38 -7.73 1.52
CA LYS A 19 1.67 -9.18 1.65
C LYS A 19 0.83 -10.05 0.71
N ARG A 20 -0.40 -9.66 0.38
CA ARG A 20 -1.34 -10.49 -0.39
C ARG A 20 -1.48 -10.06 -1.85
N CYS A 21 -1.21 -8.81 -2.19
CA CYS A 21 -1.39 -8.28 -3.53
C CYS A 21 -0.30 -8.76 -4.50
N ASN A 22 -0.70 -9.42 -5.60
CA ASN A 22 0.23 -9.87 -6.64
C ASN A 22 1.06 -8.74 -7.24
N LEU A 23 0.47 -7.56 -7.43
CA LEU A 23 1.18 -6.42 -8.01
C LEU A 23 2.25 -5.88 -7.04
N CYS A 24 1.93 -5.75 -5.75
CA CYS A 24 2.90 -5.37 -4.72
C CYS A 24 4.03 -6.41 -4.57
N ARG A 25 3.70 -7.71 -4.56
CA ARG A 25 4.71 -8.79 -4.50
C ARG A 25 5.62 -8.80 -5.71
N ASN A 26 5.08 -8.57 -6.91
CA ASN A 26 5.89 -8.48 -8.13
C ASN A 26 6.80 -7.26 -8.11
N HIS A 27 6.30 -6.11 -7.62
CA HIS A 27 7.11 -4.92 -7.44
C HIS A 27 8.29 -5.18 -6.49
N ASP A 28 8.02 -5.76 -5.32
CA ASP A 28 9.03 -6.08 -4.31
C ASP A 28 10.08 -7.08 -4.82
N ARG A 29 9.63 -8.12 -5.53
CA ARG A 29 10.51 -9.06 -6.23
C ARG A 29 11.38 -8.35 -7.25
N GLN A 30 10.82 -7.49 -8.10
CA GLN A 30 11.59 -6.81 -9.13
C GLN A 30 12.61 -5.83 -8.54
N VAL A 31 12.24 -5.06 -7.51
CA VAL A 31 13.16 -4.16 -6.79
C VAL A 31 14.30 -4.94 -6.13
N SER A 32 14.01 -6.05 -5.44
CA SER A 32 15.03 -6.88 -4.80
C SER A 32 16.01 -7.52 -5.78
N HIS A 33 15.61 -7.70 -7.04
CA HIS A 33 16.48 -8.20 -8.11
C HIS A 33 17.16 -7.06 -8.90
N GLY A 34 17.05 -5.81 -8.45
CA GLY A 34 17.69 -4.66 -9.09
C GLY A 34 17.09 -4.27 -10.45
N VAL A 35 15.84 -4.64 -10.73
CA VAL A 35 15.20 -4.33 -12.01
C VAL A 35 14.92 -2.83 -12.10
N GLU A 36 15.52 -2.18 -13.08
CA GLU A 36 15.16 -0.81 -13.46
C GLU A 36 13.87 -0.79 -14.28
N TYR A 37 12.91 0.04 -13.86
CA TYR A 37 11.65 0.17 -14.55
C TYR A 37 11.71 1.22 -15.65
N THR A 38 11.01 0.92 -16.75
CA THR A 38 10.58 1.99 -17.65
C THR A 38 9.63 2.94 -16.91
N PRO A 39 9.61 4.24 -17.24
CA PRO A 39 8.71 5.22 -16.61
C PRO A 39 7.24 4.77 -16.62
N LYS A 40 6.80 4.14 -17.72
CA LYS A 40 5.44 3.58 -17.86
C LYS A 40 5.14 2.50 -16.82
N LYS A 41 6.09 1.60 -16.57
CA LYS A 41 5.92 0.51 -15.60
C LYS A 41 5.97 1.04 -14.16
N LEU A 42 6.85 2.00 -13.88
CA LEU A 42 6.88 2.68 -12.58
C LEU A 42 5.55 3.39 -12.28
N ALA A 43 4.96 4.07 -13.27
CA ALA A 43 3.67 4.75 -13.12
C ALA A 43 2.53 3.80 -12.72
N VAL A 44 2.53 2.55 -13.21
CA VAL A 44 1.54 1.53 -12.81
C VAL A 44 1.64 1.21 -11.31
N PHE A 45 2.86 0.97 -10.80
CA PHE A 45 3.06 0.68 -9.39
C PHE A 45 2.71 1.87 -8.50
N VAL A 46 3.13 3.08 -8.88
CA VAL A 46 2.81 4.31 -8.14
C VAL A 46 1.29 4.54 -8.08
N LYS A 47 0.59 4.38 -9.21
CA LYS A 47 -0.87 4.52 -9.26
C LYS A 47 -1.56 3.51 -8.34
N HIS A 48 -1.11 2.27 -8.35
CA HIS A 48 -1.66 1.23 -7.48
C HIS A 48 -1.47 1.54 -6.00
N ILE A 49 -0.24 1.88 -5.58
CA ILE A 49 0.07 2.18 -4.18
C ILE A 49 -0.75 3.38 -3.68
N ARG A 50 -0.89 4.42 -4.50
CA ARG A 50 -1.72 5.59 -4.17
C ARG A 50 -3.19 5.22 -4.00
N ALA A 51 -3.75 4.44 -4.91
CA ALA A 51 -5.16 4.02 -4.85
C ALA A 51 -5.44 3.17 -3.59
N VAL A 52 -4.55 2.23 -3.26
CA VAL A 52 -4.68 1.37 -2.08
C VAL A 52 -4.60 2.21 -0.79
N LYS A 53 -3.63 3.13 -0.70
CA LYS A 53 -3.52 4.03 0.46
C LYS A 53 -4.79 4.86 0.65
N ALA A 54 -5.36 5.39 -0.44
CA ALA A 54 -6.59 6.16 -0.38
C ALA A 54 -7.79 5.30 0.06
N ALA A 55 -7.96 4.10 -0.51
CA ALA A 55 -9.05 3.20 -0.15
C ALA A 55 -9.01 2.77 1.33
N ILE A 56 -7.81 2.46 1.85
CA ILE A 56 -7.63 2.10 3.26
C ILE A 56 -7.93 3.30 4.17
N LYS A 57 -7.53 4.51 3.77
CA LYS A 57 -7.83 5.72 4.52
C LYS A 57 -9.34 5.95 4.62
N LEU A 58 -10.06 5.86 3.49
CA LEU A 58 -11.53 6.01 3.46
C LEU A 58 -12.21 4.96 4.35
N ALA A 59 -11.82 3.69 4.24
CA ALA A 59 -12.39 2.63 5.06
C ALA A 59 -12.22 2.87 6.57
N LEU A 60 -11.11 3.50 6.98
CA LEU A 60 -10.87 3.86 8.38
C LEU A 60 -11.66 5.08 8.82
N GLU A 61 -11.78 6.10 7.96
CA GLU A 61 -12.62 7.27 8.23
C GLU A 61 -14.09 6.84 8.38
N ASP A 62 -14.56 5.93 7.54
CA ASP A 62 -15.91 5.34 7.64
C ASP A 62 -16.09 4.55 8.96
N GLU A 63 -15.09 3.74 9.35
CA GLU A 63 -15.12 2.99 10.62
C GLU A 63 -15.10 3.93 11.84
N GLU A 64 -14.34 5.02 11.80
CA GLU A 64 -14.30 6.03 12.87
C GLU A 64 -15.63 6.79 12.98
N VAL A 65 -16.30 7.08 11.86
CA VAL A 65 -17.64 7.67 11.85
C VAL A 65 -18.66 6.70 12.44
N LEU A 66 -18.61 5.41 12.07
CA LEU A 66 -19.53 4.38 12.58
C LEU A 66 -19.35 4.11 14.08
N GLN A 67 -18.13 4.21 14.63
CA GLN A 67 -17.88 4.01 16.06
C GLN A 67 -18.27 5.20 16.94
N LYS A 68 -18.55 6.38 16.34
CA LYS A 68 -19.00 7.59 17.03
C LYS A 68 -20.53 7.75 17.07
N LEU A 69 -21.27 6.86 16.41
CA LEU A 69 -22.73 6.78 16.42
C LEU A 69 -23.22 5.78 17.47
#